data_AF-A0A2S9FLT2-F1
#
_entry.id   AF-A0A2S9FLT2-F1
#
_cell.length_a   1.000
_cell.length_b   1.000
_cell.length_c   1.000
_cell.angle_alpha   90.00
_cell.angle_beta   90.00
_cell.angle_gamma   90.00
#
_symmetry.space_group_name_H-M   'P 1'
#
loop_
_entity.id
_entity.type
_entity.pdbx_description
1 polymer ?
#
loop_
_entity_poly.entity_id
_entity_poly.type
_entity_poly.pdbx_seq_one_letter_code
_entity_poly.pdbx_strand_id
1 'polypeptide(L)'
;NERVLGTLSSVPKLAGRTIDHRFDAAQTGAVKAELSRTGLTLDVDVAAVDPRCSGELSLHYKEDIPQDVLSRLPHTSLAFDAPPEFVFRAVGVPYHP
;
A
#
# COMPACT_ATOMS: atom_id res chain seq x y z
N ASN A 1 -2.87 4.23 -18.82
CA ASN A 1 -2.75 4.49 -17.38
C ASN A 1 -3.79 3.66 -16.65
N GLU A 2 -3.46 2.43 -16.27
CA GLU A 2 -4.43 1.46 -15.72
C GLU A 2 -4.02 0.92 -14.34
N ARG A 3 -2.94 1.45 -13.75
CA ARG A 3 -2.30 0.91 -12.55
C ARG A 3 -2.00 2.00 -11.54
N VAL A 4 -2.08 1.62 -10.27
CA VAL A 4 -1.54 2.35 -9.12
C VAL A 4 -0.14 1.82 -8.84
N LEU A 5 0.81 2.73 -8.91
CA LEU A 5 2.21 2.49 -8.58
C LEU A 5 2.56 3.32 -7.36
N GLY A 6 3.10 2.67 -6.34
CA GLY A 6 3.55 3.30 -5.10
C GLY A 6 4.89 2.73 -4.68
N THR A 7 5.78 3.59 -4.18
CA THR A 7 7.08 3.19 -3.61
C THR A 7 7.14 3.61 -2.16
N LEU A 8 7.47 2.68 -1.27
CA LEU A 8 7.81 2.99 0.11
C LEU A 8 9.25 3.48 0.19
N SER A 9 9.44 4.69 0.72
CA SER A 9 10.78 5.27 0.93
C SER A 9 11.44 4.82 2.25
N SER A 10 10.88 3.82 2.95
CA SER A 10 11.29 3.42 4.30
C SER A 10 12.68 2.76 4.37
N VAL A 11 13.29 2.42 3.23
CA VAL A 11 14.61 1.78 3.17
C VAL A 11 15.57 2.64 2.33
N PRO A 12 16.66 3.18 2.93
CA PRO A 12 17.67 3.92 2.17
C PRO A 12 18.19 3.05 1.01
N LYS A 13 18.13 3.58 -0.21
CA LYS A 13 18.63 2.96 -1.46
C LYS A 13 17.84 1.75 -2.00
N LEU A 14 16.70 1.39 -1.41
CA LEU A 14 15.74 0.45 -2.01
C LEU A 14 14.41 1.17 -2.31
N ALA A 15 14.30 1.72 -3.51
CA ALA A 15 13.02 2.20 -4.05
C ALA A 15 12.17 1.02 -4.54
N GLY A 16 11.90 0.05 -3.64
CA GLY A 16 11.08 -1.10 -3.95
C GLY A 16 9.66 -0.65 -4.29
N ARG A 17 9.13 -1.10 -5.44
CA ARG A 17 7.71 -0.91 -5.76
C ARG A 17 6.90 -1.68 -4.73
N THR A 18 6.08 -0.95 -4.00
CA THR A 18 5.30 -1.47 -2.89
C THR A 18 3.84 -1.65 -3.28
N ILE A 19 3.36 -0.79 -4.17
CA ILE A 19 2.04 -0.93 -4.78
C ILE A 19 2.29 -1.08 -6.27
N ASP A 20 1.83 -2.19 -6.84
CA ASP A 20 1.77 -2.40 -8.28
C ASP A 20 0.48 -3.15 -8.61
N HIS A 21 -0.63 -2.42 -8.56
CA HIS A 21 -1.97 -2.99 -8.69
C HIS A 21 -2.76 -2.29 -9.79
N ARG A 22 -3.55 -3.03 -10.57
CA ARG A 22 -4.42 -2.42 -11.59
C ARG A 22 -5.68 -1.87 -10.94
N PHE A 23 -6.20 -0.76 -11.44
CA PHE A 23 -7.49 -0.24 -10.96
C PHE A 23 -8.67 -1.19 -11.23
N ASP A 24 -8.59 -1.99 -12.30
CA ASP A 24 -9.63 -2.94 -12.70
C ASP A 24 -9.38 -4.38 -12.20
N ALA A 25 -8.30 -4.61 -11.45
CA ALA A 25 -8.05 -5.91 -10.85
C ALA A 25 -9.07 -6.19 -9.73
N ALA A 26 -9.19 -7.47 -9.35
CA ALA A 26 -10.02 -7.84 -8.22
C ALA A 26 -9.53 -7.12 -6.95
N GLN A 27 -10.44 -6.41 -6.29
CA GLN A 27 -10.16 -5.64 -5.09
C GLN A 27 -10.16 -6.57 -3.87
N THR A 28 -9.18 -7.46 -3.82
CA THR A 28 -9.02 -8.50 -2.80
C THR A 28 -7.62 -8.49 -2.24
N GLY A 29 -7.49 -8.88 -0.97
CA GLY A 29 -6.19 -9.01 -0.31
C GLY A 29 -6.12 -8.27 1.02
N ALA A 30 -4.99 -8.50 1.69
CA ALA A 30 -4.73 -8.08 3.06
C ALA A 30 -4.42 -6.58 3.20
N VAL A 31 -3.92 -5.92 2.14
CA VAL A 31 -3.68 -4.48 2.16
C VAL A 31 -4.92 -3.75 1.65
N LYS A 32 -5.43 -2.81 2.44
CA LYS A 32 -6.46 -1.84 2.05
C LYS A 32 -5.81 -0.49 1.85
N ALA A 33 -6.12 0.18 0.76
CA ALA A 33 -5.59 1.49 0.42
C ALA A 33 -6.72 2.47 0.16
N GLU A 34 -6.62 3.68 0.70
CA GLU A 34 -7.59 4.74 0.46
C GLU A 34 -6.90 6.04 0.07
N LEU A 35 -7.32 6.60 -1.06
CA LEU A 35 -6.91 7.91 -1.56
C LEU A 35 -7.94 8.96 -1.15
N SER A 36 -7.46 10.02 -0.52
CA SER A 36 -8.27 11.15 -0.09
C SER A 36 -7.57 12.46 -0.40
N ARG A 37 -8.25 13.58 -0.13
CA ARG A 37 -7.64 14.91 -0.29
C ARG A 37 -6.40 15.12 0.58
N THR A 38 -6.25 14.35 1.65
CA THR A 38 -5.11 14.44 2.58
C THR A 38 -4.00 13.44 2.26
N GLY A 39 -4.15 12.64 1.20
CA GLY A 39 -3.14 11.70 0.73
C GLY A 39 -3.64 10.26 0.71
N LEU A 40 -2.71 9.32 0.94
CA LEU A 40 -2.94 7.88 0.86
C LEU A 40 -2.80 7.24 2.24
N THR A 41 -3.81 6.48 2.65
CA THR A 41 -3.74 5.58 3.81
C THR A 41 -3.64 4.15 3.34
N LEU A 42 -2.74 3.37 3.94
CA LEU A 42 -2.71 1.91 3.82
C LEU A 42 -3.01 1.30 5.18
N ASP A 43 -3.94 0.37 5.24
CA ASP A 43 -4.25 -0.44 6.42
C ASP A 43 -3.99 -1.91 6.09
N VAL A 44 -3.27 -2.61 6.95
CA VAL A 44 -2.78 -3.97 6.71
C VAL A 44 -2.94 -4.83 7.94
N ASP A 45 -3.75 -5.88 7.83
CA ASP A 45 -3.71 -7.03 8.72
C ASP A 45 -2.43 -7.82 8.41
N VAL A 46 -1.42 -7.70 9.26
CA VAL A 46 -0.11 -8.30 8.99
C VAL A 46 -0.13 -9.82 9.14
N ALA A 47 -1.09 -10.38 9.87
CA ALA A 47 -1.25 -11.83 10.00
C ALA A 47 -1.85 -12.43 8.72
N ALA A 48 -2.70 -11.68 8.02
CA ALA A 48 -3.20 -12.05 6.70
C ALA A 48 -2.12 -12.01 5.61
N VAL A 49 -1.03 -11.25 5.83
CA VAL A 49 0.14 -11.21 4.93
C VAL A 49 1.18 -12.29 5.26
N ASP A 50 1.54 -12.43 6.54
CA ASP A 50 2.48 -13.45 7.02
C ASP A 50 1.99 -13.97 8.39
N PRO A 51 1.64 -15.27 8.51
CA PRO A 51 1.09 -15.82 9.76
C PRO A 51 2.09 -15.84 10.92
N ARG A 52 3.38 -15.55 10.68
CA ARG A 52 4.39 -15.35 11.74
C ARG A 52 4.24 -14.00 12.43
N CYS A 53 3.55 -13.05 11.81
CA CYS A 53 3.31 -11.72 12.33
C CYS A 53 1.91 -11.62 12.95
N SER A 54 1.71 -10.63 13.82
CA SER A 54 0.41 -10.30 14.38
C SER A 54 0.27 -8.80 14.60
N GLY A 55 -0.96 -8.30 14.46
CA GLY A 55 -1.30 -6.90 14.65
C GLY A 55 -1.82 -6.22 13.39
N GLU A 56 -1.94 -4.90 13.46
CA GLU A 56 -2.38 -4.03 12.38
C GLU A 56 -1.29 -3.01 12.08
N LEU A 57 -1.05 -2.76 10.80
CA LEU A 57 -0.11 -1.74 10.32
C LEU A 57 -0.86 -0.71 9.50
N SER A 58 -0.83 0.55 9.95
CA SER A 58 -1.36 1.69 9.21
C SER A 58 -0.24 2.62 8.75
N LEU A 59 -0.20 2.93 7.45
CA LEU A 59 0.77 3.83 6.83
C LEU A 59 0.04 5.03 6.21
N HIS A 60 0.44 6.24 6.60
CA HIS A 60 -0.21 7.47 6.16
C HIS A 60 0.77 8.34 5.37
N TYR A 61 0.59 8.37 4.04
CA TYR A 61 1.30 9.29 3.14
C TYR A 61 0.51 10.58 3.07
N LYS A 62 1.05 11.62 3.69
CA LYS A 62 0.39 12.93 3.76
C LYS A 62 0.86 13.79 2.60
N GLU A 63 0.02 13.89 1.59
CA GLU A 63 0.21 14.73 0.41
C GLU A 63 -1.15 15.27 0.00
N ASP A 64 -1.27 16.56 -0.33
CA ASP A 64 -2.55 17.09 -0.80
C ASP A 64 -2.84 16.53 -2.19
N ILE A 65 -3.98 15.86 -2.34
CA ILE A 65 -4.45 15.37 -3.63
C ILE A 65 -5.64 16.24 -4.06
N PRO A 66 -5.48 17.05 -5.13
CA PRO A 66 -6.56 17.87 -5.66
C PRO A 66 -7.82 17.06 -5.98
N GLN A 67 -8.98 17.64 -5.71
CA GLN A 67 -10.26 16.95 -5.91
C GLN A 67 -10.53 16.60 -7.38
N ASP A 68 -10.04 17.41 -8.32
CA ASP A 68 -10.14 17.15 -9.75
C ASP A 68 -9.26 15.98 -10.20
N VAL A 69 -8.19 15.67 -9.47
CA VAL A 69 -7.38 14.47 -9.68
C VAL A 69 -8.14 13.25 -9.17
N LEU A 70 -8.66 13.31 -7.93
CA LEU A 70 -9.41 12.21 -7.33
C LEU A 70 -10.66 11.83 -8.16
N SER A 71 -11.38 12.81 -8.70
CA SER A 71 -12.59 12.57 -9.50
C SER A 71 -12.34 11.92 -10.85
N ARG A 72 -11.07 11.90 -11.32
CA ARG A 72 -10.65 11.23 -12.55
C ARG A 72 -10.18 9.80 -12.31
N LEU A 73 -10.01 9.38 -11.05
CA LEU A 73 -9.60 8.02 -10.72
C LEU A 73 -10.80 7.06 -10.89
N PRO A 74 -10.59 5.85 -11.41
CA PRO A 74 -11.63 4.83 -11.46
C PRO A 74 -12.15 4.47 -10.05
N HIS A 75 -11.23 4.39 -9.09
CA HIS A 75 -11.51 4.10 -7.69
C HIS A 75 -10.54 4.87 -6.79
N THR A 76 -10.99 5.29 -5.62
CA THR A 76 -10.15 5.85 -4.55
C THR A 76 -9.75 4.80 -3.52
N SER A 77 -10.52 3.71 -3.43
CA SER A 77 -10.26 2.58 -2.55
C SER A 77 -9.70 1.40 -3.33
N LEU A 78 -8.68 0.75 -2.81
CA LEU A 78 -8.06 -0.42 -3.42
C LEU A 78 -7.80 -1.53 -2.39
N ALA A 79 -7.81 -2.77 -2.83
CA ALA A 79 -7.35 -3.90 -2.03
C ALA A 79 -6.47 -4.85 -2.84
N PHE A 80 -5.33 -5.22 -2.28
CA PHE A 80 -4.34 -6.07 -2.95
C PHE A 80 -3.55 -6.92 -1.97
N ASP A 81 -2.97 -8.01 -2.47
CA ASP A 81 -2.01 -8.83 -1.73
C ASP A 81 -0.61 -8.22 -1.80
N ALA A 82 0.14 -8.36 -0.71
CA ALA A 82 1.53 -7.96 -0.63
C ALA A 82 2.37 -9.17 -0.17
N PRO A 83 3.61 -9.31 -0.64
CA PRO A 83 4.50 -10.36 -0.16
C PRO A 83 4.93 -10.07 1.29
N PRO A 84 5.32 -11.08 2.09
CA PRO A 84 5.78 -10.89 3.47
C PRO A 84 6.85 -9.81 3.64
N GLU A 85 7.76 -9.68 2.68
CA GLU A 85 8.81 -8.65 2.66
C GLU A 85 8.26 -7.21 2.83
N PHE A 86 7.02 -6.96 2.42
CA PHE A 86 6.33 -5.68 2.61
C PHE A 86 6.28 -5.29 4.10
N VAL A 87 5.84 -6.21 4.96
CA VAL A 87 5.63 -5.96 6.39
C VAL A 87 6.96 -5.61 7.04
N PHE A 88 7.98 -6.45 6.82
CA PHE A 88 9.32 -6.24 7.37
C PHE A 88 9.95 -4.93 6.90
N ARG A 89 9.82 -4.59 5.61
CA ARG A 89 10.32 -3.32 5.07
C ARG A 89 9.57 -2.12 5.65
N ALA A 90 8.26 -2.21 5.83
CA ALA A 90 7.46 -1.12 6.39
C ALA A 90 7.86 -0.77 7.83
N VAL A 91 8.28 -1.77 8.62
CA VAL A 91 8.75 -1.57 10.01
C VAL A 91 10.27 -1.42 10.13
N GLY A 92 11.01 -1.39 9.02
CA GLY A 92 12.47 -1.18 9.01
C GLY A 92 13.29 -2.39 9.50
N VAL A 93 12.73 -3.60 9.44
CA VAL A 93 13.41 -4.85 9.84
C VAL A 93 13.95 -5.57 8.59
N PRO A 94 15.18 -6.12 8.63
CA PRO A 94 15.69 -6.96 7.53
C PRO A 94 14.80 -8.19 7.33
N TYR A 95 14.36 -8.41 6.09
CA TYR A 95 13.61 -9.60 5.73
C TYR A 95 14.56 -10.78 5.48
N HIS A 96 14.33 -11.88 6.20
CA HIS A 96 14.98 -13.17 5.97
C HIS A 96 13.87 -14.17 5.59
N PRO A 97 13.82 -14.65 4.32
CA PRO A 97 12.75 -15.53 3.84
C PRO A 97 12.72 -16.87 4.58
#